data_AF-A0A7S1QIT1-F1
#
_entry.id   AF-A0A7S1QIT1-F1
#
_cell.length_a   1.000
_cell.length_b   1.000
_cell.length_c   1.000
_cell.angle_alpha   90.00
_cell.angle_beta   90.00
_cell.angle_gamma   90.00
#
_symmetry.space_group_name_H-M   'P 1'
#
loop_
_entity.id
_entity.type
_entity.pdbx_description
1 polymer ?
#
loop_
_entity_poly.entity_id
_entity_poly.type
_entity_poly.pdbx_seq_one_letter_code
_entity_poly.pdbx_strand_id
1 'polypeptide(L)'
;RDCLEMLVHDLSHAEKFVEGGRYWQQVGFFEFLRAAVAAVHDQRWSAQYGHRWRLAWQYVSSDMNAMSVHMLVTLKCQLMGAVARATLWQHGQSVPGEDGAEEAAFEAAKADIYPRSASGDWRRALQEAGLESAYEDAFVAEWRGLLSSHVADVSRRFPGIFGSSTASETPAASLAADEDGLADYASWPRPSAEALAEAFEAIGTGRRTAW
;
A
#
# COMPACT_ATOMS: atom_id res chain seq x y z
N ARG A 1 -2.22 -24.05 -6.98
CA ARG A 1 -3.32 -23.72 -6.05
C ARG A 1 -4.59 -23.59 -6.87
N ASP A 2 -5.57 -24.43 -6.56
CA ASP A 2 -6.91 -24.40 -7.16
C ASP A 2 -7.64 -23.11 -6.71
N CYS A 3 -8.47 -22.51 -7.56
CA CYS A 3 -9.33 -21.38 -7.20
C CYS A 3 -10.19 -21.69 -5.96
N LEU A 4 -10.57 -22.96 -5.78
CA LEU A 4 -11.31 -23.42 -4.60
C LEU A 4 -10.46 -23.34 -3.32
N GLU A 5 -9.17 -23.65 -3.40
CA GLU A 5 -8.23 -23.61 -2.26
C GLU A 5 -7.96 -22.16 -1.82
N MET A 6 -7.84 -21.25 -2.79
CA MET A 6 -7.77 -19.80 -2.58
C MET A 6 -9.05 -19.28 -1.91
N LEU A 7 -10.22 -19.65 -2.41
CA LEU A 7 -11.50 -19.22 -1.85
C LEU A 7 -11.70 -19.75 -0.41
N VAL A 8 -11.37 -21.01 -0.15
CA VAL A 8 -11.45 -21.61 1.19
C VAL A 8 -10.45 -20.96 2.15
N HIS A 9 -9.24 -20.66 1.66
CA HIS A 9 -8.26 -19.89 2.41
C HIS A 9 -8.81 -18.51 2.78
N ASP A 10 -9.30 -17.72 1.83
CA ASP A 10 -9.79 -16.37 2.10
C ASP A 10 -11.04 -16.38 3.00
N LEU A 11 -11.94 -17.36 2.84
CA LEU A 11 -13.08 -17.57 3.74
C LEU A 11 -12.65 -17.93 5.17
N SER A 12 -11.52 -18.61 5.36
CA SER A 12 -10.98 -18.88 6.70
C SER A 12 -10.51 -17.63 7.44
N HIS A 13 -10.23 -16.54 6.71
CA HIS A 13 -9.91 -15.24 7.30
C HIS A 13 -11.14 -14.32 7.48
N ALA A 14 -12.33 -14.78 7.09
CA ALA A 14 -13.59 -14.03 7.31
C ALA A 14 -13.83 -13.73 8.80
N GLU A 15 -13.26 -14.53 9.71
CA GLU A 15 -13.24 -14.28 11.16
C GLU A 15 -12.65 -12.91 11.53
N LYS A 16 -11.73 -12.36 10.72
CA LYS A 16 -11.14 -11.01 10.92
C LYS A 16 -12.13 -9.89 10.66
N PHE A 17 -13.19 -10.14 9.88
CA PHE A 17 -14.30 -9.20 9.71
C PHE A 17 -15.30 -9.26 10.89
N VAL A 18 -15.21 -10.29 11.73
CA VAL A 18 -16.04 -10.43 12.93
C VAL A 18 -15.32 -9.85 14.16
N GLU A 19 -13.99 -9.75 14.12
CA GLU A 19 -13.19 -9.07 15.14
C GLU A 19 -13.32 -7.54 15.00
N GLY A 20 -14.11 -6.90 15.88
CA GLY A 20 -14.50 -5.49 15.76
C GLY A 20 -13.34 -4.49 15.61
N GLY A 21 -12.15 -4.79 16.13
CA GLY A 21 -10.96 -3.95 15.98
C GLY A 21 -10.30 -4.05 14.59
N ARG A 22 -10.43 -5.19 13.89
CA ARG A 22 -9.83 -5.42 12.56
C ARG A 22 -10.77 -5.11 11.41
N TYR A 23 -12.07 -5.23 11.63
CA TYR A 23 -13.10 -4.91 10.65
C TYR A 23 -12.90 -3.50 10.06
N TRP A 24 -12.81 -2.48 10.92
CA TRP A 24 -12.67 -1.08 10.47
C TRP A 24 -11.35 -0.82 9.75
N GLN A 25 -10.28 -1.51 10.14
CA GLN A 25 -8.98 -1.41 9.46
C GLN A 25 -9.06 -1.97 8.04
N GLN A 26 -9.71 -3.13 7.86
CA GLN A 26 -9.88 -3.76 6.55
C GLN A 26 -10.82 -2.95 5.66
N VAL A 27 -11.97 -2.51 6.18
CA VAL A 27 -12.90 -1.64 5.44
C VAL A 27 -12.20 -0.35 5.00
N GLY A 28 -11.46 0.30 5.91
CA GLY A 28 -10.70 1.50 5.59
C GLY A 28 -9.64 1.26 4.50
N PHE A 29 -8.93 0.13 4.55
CA PHE A 29 -7.93 -0.21 3.53
C PHE A 29 -8.55 -0.47 2.16
N PHE A 30 -9.61 -1.28 2.06
CA PHE A 30 -10.27 -1.53 0.78
C PHE A 30 -10.95 -0.29 0.23
N GLU A 31 -11.48 0.58 1.09
CA GLU A 31 -12.00 1.87 0.66
C GLU A 31 -10.89 2.79 0.13
N PHE A 32 -9.71 2.78 0.76
CA PHE A 32 -8.51 3.45 0.22
C PHE A 32 -8.12 2.89 -1.15
N LEU A 33 -8.06 1.56 -1.32
CA LEU A 33 -7.76 0.93 -2.60
C LEU A 33 -8.76 1.37 -3.67
N ARG A 34 -10.06 1.32 -3.35
CA ARG A 34 -11.14 1.67 -4.29
C ARG A 34 -11.13 3.15 -4.67
N ALA A 35 -10.91 4.04 -3.70
CA ALA A 35 -11.03 5.48 -3.91
C ALA A 35 -9.77 6.12 -4.51
N ALA A 36 -8.58 5.65 -4.11
CA ALA A 36 -7.31 6.28 -4.48
C ALA A 36 -6.50 5.43 -5.46
N VAL A 37 -6.41 4.12 -5.25
CA VAL A 37 -5.49 3.27 -6.01
C VAL A 37 -6.09 2.79 -7.33
N ALA A 38 -7.36 2.35 -7.31
CA ALA A 38 -8.03 1.74 -8.46
C ALA A 38 -8.06 2.67 -9.68
N ALA A 39 -8.37 3.95 -9.48
CA ALA A 39 -8.40 4.93 -10.56
C ALA A 39 -7.02 5.10 -11.23
N VAL A 40 -5.95 5.20 -10.43
CA VAL A 40 -4.58 5.34 -10.95
C VAL A 40 -4.11 4.05 -11.60
N HIS A 41 -4.50 2.90 -11.04
CA HIS A 41 -4.27 1.59 -11.62
C HIS A 41 -4.85 1.50 -13.04
N ASP A 42 -6.16 1.73 -13.16
CA ASP A 42 -6.90 1.56 -14.42
C ASP A 42 -6.43 2.54 -15.50
N GLN A 43 -6.20 3.80 -15.13
CA GLN A 43 -5.86 4.86 -16.08
C GLN A 43 -4.41 4.83 -16.53
N ARG A 44 -3.49 4.38 -15.67
CA ARG A 44 -2.05 4.60 -15.87
C ARG A 44 -1.20 3.39 -15.52
N TRP A 45 -1.19 2.95 -14.28
CA TRP A 45 -0.20 1.96 -13.83
C TRP A 45 -0.35 0.60 -14.51
N SER A 46 -1.59 0.18 -14.82
CA SER A 46 -1.85 -1.07 -15.55
C SER A 46 -1.16 -1.11 -16.91
N ALA A 47 -1.18 0.00 -17.64
CA ALA A 47 -0.50 0.13 -18.93
C ALA A 47 1.00 0.36 -18.76
N GLN A 48 1.38 1.27 -17.85
CA GLN A 48 2.76 1.72 -17.65
C GLN A 48 3.67 0.62 -17.08
N TYR A 49 3.18 -0.17 -16.14
CA TYR A 49 3.97 -1.18 -15.42
C TYR A 49 3.69 -2.63 -15.88
N GLY A 50 2.78 -2.79 -16.83
CA GLY A 50 2.56 -4.04 -17.54
C GLY A 50 1.96 -5.16 -16.69
N HIS A 51 2.16 -6.40 -17.16
CA HIS A 51 1.46 -7.58 -16.64
C HIS A 51 1.80 -7.91 -15.18
N ARG A 52 3.08 -7.83 -14.81
CA ARG A 52 3.53 -8.11 -13.43
C ARG A 52 2.86 -7.19 -12.40
N TRP A 53 2.71 -5.91 -12.71
CA TRP A 53 1.97 -5.00 -11.85
C TRP A 53 0.49 -5.36 -11.74
N ARG A 54 -0.16 -5.74 -12.85
CA ARG A 54 -1.56 -6.20 -12.81
C ARG A 54 -1.75 -7.39 -11.88
N LEU A 55 -0.81 -8.33 -11.87
CA LEU A 55 -0.84 -9.46 -10.94
C LEU A 55 -0.63 -9.03 -9.48
N ALA A 56 0.35 -8.16 -9.23
CA ALA A 56 0.60 -7.62 -7.89
C ALA A 56 -0.60 -6.83 -7.35
N TRP A 57 -1.25 -6.04 -8.22
CA TRP A 57 -2.50 -5.35 -7.91
C TRP A 57 -3.62 -6.33 -7.56
N GLN A 58 -3.85 -7.34 -8.40
CA GLN A 58 -4.86 -8.37 -8.13
C GLN A 58 -4.63 -9.00 -6.77
N TYR A 59 -3.40 -9.40 -6.46
CA TYR A 59 -3.05 -9.94 -5.15
C TYR A 59 -3.36 -8.97 -4.00
N VAL A 60 -2.86 -7.74 -4.06
CA VAL A 60 -3.07 -6.75 -2.98
C VAL A 60 -4.56 -6.40 -2.81
N SER A 61 -5.29 -6.32 -3.92
CA SER A 61 -6.72 -5.97 -3.92
C SER A 61 -7.63 -7.14 -3.55
N SER A 62 -7.14 -8.38 -3.57
CA SER A 62 -7.90 -9.57 -3.16
C SER A 62 -7.48 -10.13 -1.79
N ASP A 63 -6.32 -9.75 -1.25
CA ASP A 63 -5.80 -10.32 0.00
C ASP A 63 -6.55 -9.75 1.22
N MET A 64 -7.44 -10.58 1.76
CA MET A 64 -8.23 -10.31 2.95
C MET A 64 -7.54 -10.77 4.24
N ASN A 65 -6.31 -11.25 4.14
CA ASN A 65 -5.69 -12.09 5.16
C ASN A 65 -4.72 -11.32 6.07
N ALA A 66 -4.31 -10.11 5.70
CA ALA A 66 -3.36 -9.32 6.50
C ALA A 66 -4.00 -8.09 7.16
N MET A 67 -3.30 -7.54 8.15
CA MET A 67 -3.65 -6.24 8.74
C MET A 67 -3.46 -5.14 7.70
N SER A 68 -4.25 -4.07 7.77
CA SER A 68 -4.22 -2.94 6.81
C SER A 68 -2.82 -2.35 6.62
N VAL A 69 -2.04 -2.24 7.70
CA VAL A 69 -0.65 -1.77 7.66
C VAL A 69 0.24 -2.70 6.84
N HIS A 70 0.11 -4.02 7.02
CA HIS A 70 0.86 -4.99 6.23
C HIS A 70 0.47 -4.92 4.75
N MET A 71 -0.82 -4.79 4.46
CA MET A 71 -1.32 -4.64 3.10
C MET A 71 -0.82 -3.37 2.42
N LEU A 72 -0.76 -2.26 3.15
CA LEU A 72 -0.19 -1.01 2.66
C LEU A 72 1.32 -1.13 2.41
N VAL A 73 2.07 -1.81 3.29
CA VAL A 73 3.49 -2.12 3.07
C VAL A 73 3.66 -2.97 1.81
N THR A 74 2.85 -4.02 1.65
CA THR A 74 2.88 -4.86 0.44
C THR A 74 2.61 -4.03 -0.81
N LEU A 75 1.57 -3.20 -0.84
CA LEU A 75 1.28 -2.30 -1.95
C LEU A 75 2.49 -1.40 -2.27
N LYS A 76 3.07 -0.77 -1.25
CA LYS A 76 4.22 0.12 -1.38
C LYS A 76 5.42 -0.62 -1.98
N CYS A 77 5.74 -1.81 -1.47
CA CYS A 77 6.84 -2.63 -1.99
C CYS A 77 6.61 -3.07 -3.44
N GLN A 78 5.38 -3.46 -3.80
CA GLN A 78 5.04 -3.83 -5.17
C GLN A 78 5.15 -2.63 -6.12
N LEU A 79 4.74 -1.44 -5.67
CA LEU A 79 4.89 -0.20 -6.42
C LEU A 79 6.37 0.17 -6.60
N MET A 80 7.20 0.06 -5.55
CA MET A 80 8.65 0.27 -5.65
C MET A 80 9.27 -0.63 -6.73
N GLY A 81 8.94 -1.93 -6.73
CA GLY A 81 9.44 -2.85 -7.74
C GLY A 81 8.94 -2.52 -9.15
N ALA A 82 7.69 -2.08 -9.29
CA ALA A 82 7.13 -1.66 -10.58
C ALA A 82 7.82 -0.41 -11.13
N VAL A 83 8.03 0.61 -10.28
CA VAL A 83 8.74 1.83 -10.65
C VAL A 83 10.19 1.54 -11.01
N ALA A 84 10.90 0.73 -10.22
CA ALA A 84 12.29 0.35 -10.50
C ALA A 84 12.44 -0.29 -11.89
N ARG A 85 11.56 -1.22 -12.25
CA ARG A 85 11.55 -1.85 -13.58
C ARG A 85 11.24 -0.85 -14.69
N ALA A 86 10.27 0.03 -14.48
CA ALA A 86 9.96 1.09 -15.45
C ALA A 86 11.13 2.05 -15.66
N THR A 87 11.84 2.44 -14.58
CA THR A 87 13.03 3.29 -14.66
C THR A 87 14.14 2.62 -15.47
N LEU A 88 14.43 1.34 -15.20
CA LEU A 88 15.41 0.55 -15.95
C LEU A 88 15.06 0.49 -17.44
N TRP A 89 13.80 0.13 -17.75
CA TRP A 89 13.31 0.06 -19.13
C TRP A 89 13.45 1.39 -19.86
N GLN A 90 13.00 2.49 -19.25
CA GLN A 90 13.03 3.82 -19.85
C GLN A 90 14.45 4.28 -20.21
N HIS A 91 15.47 3.71 -19.57
CA HIS A 91 16.89 3.98 -19.82
C HIS A 91 17.58 2.87 -20.62
N GLY A 92 16.81 2.00 -21.29
CA GLY A 92 17.32 0.96 -22.17
C GLY A 92 18.03 -0.19 -21.47
N GLN A 93 17.83 -0.35 -20.15
CA GLN A 93 18.36 -1.48 -19.38
C GLN A 93 17.42 -2.68 -19.48
N SER A 94 17.97 -3.90 -19.47
CA SER A 94 17.17 -5.11 -19.40
C SER A 94 16.51 -5.24 -18.03
N VAL A 95 15.23 -5.60 -18.03
CA VAL A 95 14.49 -5.89 -16.82
C VAL A 95 14.69 -7.38 -16.49
N PRO A 96 15.16 -7.75 -15.29
CA PRO A 96 15.32 -9.16 -14.94
C PRO A 96 14.02 -9.98 -15.15
N GLY A 97 14.08 -10.97 -16.04
CA GLY A 97 13.08 -12.04 -16.19
C GLY A 97 11.99 -11.87 -17.27
N GLU A 98 12.19 -11.05 -18.31
CA GLU A 98 11.22 -10.92 -19.42
C GLU A 98 11.50 -11.82 -20.65
N ASP A 99 12.61 -12.56 -20.67
CA ASP A 99 12.96 -13.44 -21.80
C ASP A 99 12.34 -14.84 -21.64
N GLY A 100 11.10 -15.05 -22.12
CA GLY A 100 10.52 -16.36 -22.53
C GLY A 100 10.40 -17.49 -21.48
N ALA A 101 10.97 -17.34 -20.29
CA ALA A 101 10.86 -18.22 -19.14
C ALA A 101 9.59 -17.96 -18.30
N GLU A 102 8.72 -17.06 -18.77
CA GLU A 102 7.59 -16.49 -18.03
C GLU A 102 6.61 -17.55 -17.49
N GLU A 103 6.45 -18.69 -18.16
CA GLU A 103 5.45 -19.70 -17.75
C GLU A 103 5.99 -20.72 -16.72
N ALA A 104 7.30 -21.02 -16.74
CA ALA A 104 7.95 -21.77 -15.66
C ALA A 104 8.27 -20.86 -14.46
N ALA A 105 8.59 -19.59 -14.74
CA ALA A 105 8.69 -18.54 -13.74
C ALA A 105 7.32 -18.21 -13.12
N PHE A 106 6.20 -18.40 -13.83
CA PHE A 106 4.84 -18.18 -13.32
C PHE A 106 4.51 -19.08 -12.12
N GLU A 107 4.86 -20.38 -12.18
CA GLU A 107 4.70 -21.28 -11.03
C GLU A 107 5.71 -20.99 -9.90
N ALA A 108 6.88 -20.46 -10.22
CA ALA A 108 7.82 -19.94 -9.21
C ALA A 108 7.37 -18.59 -8.61
N ALA A 109 6.67 -17.75 -9.39
CA ALA A 109 6.27 -16.38 -9.06
C ALA A 109 5.02 -16.32 -8.18
N LYS A 110 4.23 -17.39 -8.08
CA LYS A 110 3.32 -17.59 -6.94
C LYS A 110 4.06 -17.47 -5.59
N ALA A 111 5.38 -17.68 -5.58
CA ALA A 111 6.20 -17.44 -4.42
C ALA A 111 6.92 -16.06 -4.38
N ASP A 112 6.89 -15.25 -5.46
CA ASP A 112 7.39 -13.85 -5.51
C ASP A 112 6.27 -12.80 -5.36
N ILE A 113 5.00 -13.21 -5.45
CA ILE A 113 3.86 -12.39 -5.01
C ILE A 113 3.89 -12.25 -3.47
N TYR A 114 4.46 -13.24 -2.77
CA TYR A 114 4.96 -13.04 -1.42
C TYR A 114 6.23 -12.20 -1.47
N PRO A 115 6.48 -11.31 -0.50
CA PRO A 115 7.76 -10.63 -0.38
C PRO A 115 8.84 -11.67 -0.06
N ARG A 116 9.33 -12.40 -1.07
CA ARG A 116 10.68 -12.92 -1.03
C ARG A 116 11.55 -11.68 -0.97
N SER A 117 12.46 -11.69 -0.02
CA SER A 117 13.53 -10.70 0.20
C SER A 117 14.43 -10.42 -1.03
N ALA A 118 14.07 -10.91 -2.21
CA ALA A 118 14.64 -10.60 -3.52
C ALA A 118 14.37 -9.15 -4.00
N SER A 119 14.09 -8.23 -3.07
CA SER A 119 14.32 -6.79 -3.19
C SER A 119 15.77 -6.41 -3.59
N GLY A 120 16.67 -7.38 -3.76
CA GLY A 120 18.06 -7.18 -4.18
C GLY A 120 18.26 -6.96 -5.68
N ASP A 121 17.47 -7.59 -6.54
CA ASP A 121 17.85 -7.72 -7.96
C ASP A 121 17.68 -6.41 -8.74
N TRP A 122 16.58 -5.70 -8.52
CA TRP A 122 16.36 -4.39 -9.17
C TRP A 122 17.21 -3.28 -8.56
N ARG A 123 17.50 -3.32 -7.24
CA ARG A 123 18.29 -2.27 -6.59
C ARG A 123 19.73 -2.29 -7.05
N ARG A 124 20.31 -3.49 -7.14
CA ARG A 124 21.64 -3.68 -7.70
C ARG A 124 21.70 -3.24 -9.17
N ALA A 125 20.73 -3.61 -9.98
CA ALA A 125 20.65 -3.18 -11.37
C ALA A 125 20.55 -1.65 -11.51
N LEU A 126 19.74 -0.98 -10.68
CA LEU A 126 19.67 0.49 -10.64
C LEU A 126 21.02 1.12 -10.25
N GLN A 127 21.70 0.56 -9.25
CA GLN A 127 23.01 1.03 -8.80
C GLN A 127 24.07 0.86 -9.90
N GLU A 128 24.14 -0.32 -10.53
CA GLU A 128 25.07 -0.62 -11.63
C GLU A 128 24.81 0.27 -12.85
N ALA A 129 23.55 0.65 -13.10
CA ALA A 129 23.17 1.56 -14.17
C ALA A 129 23.26 3.06 -13.79
N GLY A 130 23.55 3.40 -12.52
CA GLY A 130 23.57 4.78 -12.04
C GLY A 130 22.21 5.48 -12.04
N LEU A 131 21.11 4.73 -11.87
CA LEU A 131 19.73 5.20 -12.00
C LEU A 131 19.01 5.38 -10.65
N GLU A 132 19.72 5.30 -9.52
CA GLU A 132 19.12 5.37 -8.18
C GLU A 132 18.31 6.65 -7.96
N SER A 133 18.86 7.82 -8.31
CA SER A 133 18.17 9.11 -8.17
C SER A 133 16.91 9.17 -9.04
N ALA A 134 16.99 8.71 -10.29
CA ALA A 134 15.85 8.71 -11.20
C ALA A 134 14.72 7.80 -10.71
N TYR A 135 15.07 6.66 -10.13
CA TYR A 135 14.12 5.77 -9.46
C TYR A 135 13.50 6.43 -8.24
N GLU A 136 14.30 7.05 -7.36
CA GLU A 136 13.81 7.69 -6.14
C GLU A 136 12.83 8.82 -6.47
N ASP A 137 13.18 9.69 -7.41
CA ASP A 137 12.31 10.78 -7.86
C ASP A 137 10.98 10.24 -8.42
N ALA A 138 11.06 9.21 -9.28
CA ALA A 138 9.87 8.58 -9.84
C ALA A 138 9.00 7.94 -8.75
N PHE A 139 9.58 7.16 -7.84
CA PHE A 139 8.84 6.49 -6.78
C PHE A 139 8.20 7.50 -5.82
N VAL A 140 8.93 8.54 -5.41
CA VAL A 140 8.41 9.60 -4.55
C VAL A 140 7.24 10.32 -5.23
N ALA A 141 7.35 10.62 -6.52
CA ALA A 141 6.26 11.24 -7.28
C ALA A 141 5.01 10.35 -7.30
N GLU A 142 5.15 9.05 -7.57
CA GLU A 142 4.04 8.09 -7.58
C GLU A 142 3.39 7.96 -6.20
N TRP A 143 4.21 7.79 -5.16
CA TRP A 143 3.72 7.57 -3.80
C TRP A 143 3.04 8.81 -3.25
N ARG A 144 3.68 9.99 -3.36
CA ARG A 144 3.08 11.25 -2.90
C ARG A 144 1.83 11.60 -3.69
N GLY A 145 1.83 11.39 -5.01
CA GLY A 145 0.65 11.60 -5.85
C GLY A 145 -0.54 10.77 -5.37
N LEU A 146 -0.32 9.50 -5.02
CA LEU A 146 -1.33 8.63 -4.45
C LEU A 146 -1.87 9.16 -3.11
N LEU A 147 -0.97 9.54 -2.18
CA LEU A 147 -1.37 10.06 -0.87
C LEU A 147 -2.14 11.37 -0.98
N SER A 148 -1.67 12.31 -1.80
CA SER A 148 -2.36 13.57 -2.05
C SER A 148 -3.74 13.35 -2.65
N SER A 149 -3.88 12.41 -3.60
CA SER A 149 -5.17 12.04 -4.17
C SER A 149 -6.12 11.46 -3.11
N HIS A 150 -5.62 10.59 -2.23
CA HIS A 150 -6.42 10.02 -1.15
C HIS A 150 -6.90 11.09 -0.16
N VAL A 151 -5.98 11.93 0.32
CA VAL A 151 -6.28 13.04 1.23
C VAL A 151 -7.32 13.99 0.62
N ALA A 152 -7.19 14.31 -0.66
CA ALA A 152 -8.15 15.16 -1.37
C ALA A 152 -9.54 14.51 -1.46
N ASP A 153 -9.62 13.22 -1.79
CA ASP A 153 -10.90 12.49 -1.83
C ASP A 153 -11.58 12.45 -0.46
N VAL A 154 -10.81 12.10 0.59
CA VAL A 154 -11.30 12.03 1.97
C VAL A 154 -11.80 13.40 2.44
N SER A 155 -11.05 14.47 2.19
CA SER A 155 -11.46 15.84 2.53
C SER A 155 -12.77 16.24 1.84
N ARG A 156 -12.94 15.85 0.58
CA ARG A 156 -14.13 16.15 -0.22
C ARG A 156 -15.36 15.38 0.27
N ARG A 157 -15.20 14.10 0.60
CA ARG A 157 -16.31 13.21 1.01
C ARG A 157 -16.70 13.39 2.48
N PHE A 158 -15.74 13.76 3.32
CA PHE A 158 -15.92 13.92 4.75
C PHE A 158 -15.41 15.29 5.20
N PRO A 159 -16.18 16.37 4.96
CA PRO A 159 -15.78 17.71 5.38
C PRO A 159 -15.48 17.77 6.89
N GLY A 160 -14.33 18.35 7.24
CA GLY A 160 -13.87 18.47 8.63
C GLY A 160 -13.26 17.20 9.23
N ILE A 161 -13.08 16.12 8.46
CA ILE A 161 -12.43 14.88 8.93
C ILE A 161 -10.97 15.10 9.37
N PHE A 162 -10.28 16.08 8.78
CA PHE A 162 -8.95 16.48 9.18
C PHE A 162 -9.02 17.65 10.18
N GLY A 163 -8.18 17.58 11.21
CA GLY A 163 -7.99 18.66 12.16
C GLY A 163 -7.07 19.74 11.60
N SER A 164 -7.14 20.94 12.18
CA SER A 164 -6.23 22.06 11.87
C SER A 164 -4.88 21.96 12.61
N SER A 165 -4.69 20.94 13.45
CA SER A 165 -3.54 20.84 14.35
C SER A 165 -2.33 20.29 13.61
N THR A 166 -1.32 21.14 13.42
CA THR A 166 0.04 20.72 13.03
C THR A 166 0.64 19.95 14.20
N ALA A 167 1.02 18.69 13.97
CA ALA A 167 1.42 17.73 15.00
C ALA A 167 2.51 18.27 15.94
N SER A 168 2.14 18.68 17.16
CA SER A 168 3.08 18.83 18.29
C SER A 168 2.43 18.88 19.67
N GLU A 169 1.14 18.54 19.80
CA GLU A 169 0.51 18.40 21.12
C GLU A 169 0.05 16.96 21.25
N THR A 170 0.80 16.17 22.02
CA THR A 170 0.35 14.85 22.46
C THR A 170 -0.95 15.06 23.23
N PRO A 171 -2.12 14.66 22.69
CA PRO A 171 -3.35 14.78 23.42
C PRO A 171 -3.27 13.73 24.52
N ALA A 172 -3.24 14.15 25.78
CA ALA A 172 -3.54 13.28 26.90
C ALA A 172 -5.02 12.90 26.83
N ALA A 173 -5.39 12.06 25.86
CA ALA A 173 -6.72 11.53 25.72
C ALA A 173 -6.88 10.45 26.80
N SER A 174 -7.39 10.88 27.96
CA SER A 174 -8.03 9.99 28.91
C SER A 174 -9.15 9.27 28.17
N LEU A 175 -8.92 8.00 27.82
CA LEU A 175 -9.94 7.07 27.32
C LEU A 175 -10.93 6.78 28.45
N ALA A 176 -11.78 7.76 28.77
CA ALA A 176 -12.99 7.47 29.53
C ALA A 176 -13.93 6.75 28.56
N ALA A 177 -14.07 5.43 28.74
CA ALA A 177 -15.11 4.68 28.07
C ALA A 177 -16.47 5.20 28.56
N ASP A 178 -17.41 5.46 27.64
CA ASP A 178 -18.80 5.71 28.02
C ASP A 178 -19.38 4.49 28.75
N GLU A 179 -20.52 4.68 29.45
CA GLU A 179 -21.20 3.62 30.21
C GLU A 179 -21.54 2.36 29.38
N ASP A 180 -21.51 2.46 28.05
CA ASP A 180 -21.72 1.36 27.08
C ASP A 180 -20.42 0.72 26.52
N GLY A 181 -19.24 1.17 26.96
CA GLY A 181 -17.94 0.62 26.53
C GLY A 181 -17.52 0.98 25.10
N LEU A 182 -18.26 1.84 24.41
CA LEU A 182 -17.90 2.39 23.10
C LEU A 182 -17.08 3.67 23.31
N ALA A 183 -15.91 3.75 22.70
CA ALA A 183 -15.12 4.98 22.71
C ALA A 183 -15.85 6.07 21.94
N ASP A 184 -15.97 7.28 22.51
CA ASP A 184 -16.45 8.44 21.79
C ASP A 184 -15.40 8.90 20.77
N TYR A 185 -15.44 8.29 19.58
CA TYR A 185 -14.56 8.62 18.47
C TYR A 185 -14.76 10.05 17.94
N ALA A 186 -15.87 10.72 18.29
CA ALA A 186 -16.13 12.08 17.84
C ALA A 186 -15.27 13.12 18.60
N SER A 187 -14.90 12.84 19.85
CA SER A 187 -14.01 13.68 20.67
C SER A 187 -12.53 13.39 20.46
N TRP A 188 -12.18 12.37 19.67
CA TRP A 188 -10.79 12.07 19.36
C TRP A 188 -10.14 13.18 18.53
N PRO A 189 -8.89 13.53 18.84
CA PRO A 189 -8.14 14.53 18.08
C PRO A 189 -7.96 14.03 16.65
N ARG A 190 -8.45 14.84 15.70
CA ARG A 190 -8.35 14.53 14.28
C ARG A 190 -6.94 14.88 13.79
N PRO A 191 -6.21 13.97 13.13
CA PRO A 191 -4.92 14.30 12.54
C PRO A 191 -5.10 15.36 11.45
N SER A 192 -4.07 16.16 11.19
CA SER A 192 -4.05 16.97 9.97
C SER A 192 -3.83 16.07 8.74
N ALA A 193 -4.13 16.61 7.57
CA ALA A 193 -3.86 15.95 6.29
C ALA A 193 -2.36 15.64 6.13
N GLU A 194 -1.50 16.56 6.55
CA GLU A 194 -0.05 16.44 6.51
C GLU A 194 0.42 15.33 7.46
N ALA A 195 -0.09 15.31 8.69
CA ALA A 195 0.26 14.29 9.68
C ALA A 195 -0.11 12.88 9.18
N LEU A 196 -1.25 12.73 8.49
CA LEU A 196 -1.63 11.47 7.87
C LEU A 196 -0.67 11.09 6.74
N ALA A 197 -0.32 12.03 5.85
CA ALA A 197 0.61 11.77 4.76
C ALA A 197 1.99 11.36 5.26
N GLU A 198 2.53 12.04 6.28
CA GLU A 198 3.79 11.71 6.93
C GLU A 198 3.75 10.31 7.57
N ALA A 199 2.63 9.94 8.21
CA ALA A 199 2.44 8.59 8.74
C ALA A 199 2.59 7.53 7.63
N PHE A 200 1.95 7.74 6.48
CA PHE A 200 2.02 6.84 5.33
C PHE A 200 3.41 6.78 4.70
N GLU A 201 4.14 7.90 4.67
CA GLU A 201 5.54 7.93 4.23
C GLU A 201 6.43 7.10 5.17
N ALA A 202 6.23 7.19 6.49
CA ALA A 202 7.00 6.47 7.50
C ALA A 202 6.76 4.95 7.49
N ILE A 203 5.58 4.48 7.07
CA ILE A 203 5.26 3.06 6.99
C ILE A 203 6.26 2.32 6.09
N GLY A 204 6.82 1.22 6.61
CA GLY A 204 7.82 0.40 5.90
C GLY A 204 9.26 0.94 5.90
N THR A 205 9.52 2.11 6.49
CA THR A 205 10.88 2.68 6.59
C THR A 205 11.65 2.20 7.83
N GLY A 206 10.99 1.44 8.72
CA GLY A 206 11.54 1.04 10.02
C GLY A 206 11.57 2.19 11.06
N ARG A 207 11.26 3.43 10.65
CA ARG A 207 11.10 4.56 11.57
C ARG A 207 9.70 4.50 12.19
N ARG A 208 9.62 4.13 13.47
CA ARG A 208 8.39 4.32 14.24
C ARG A 208 8.22 5.81 14.49
N THR A 209 7.22 6.43 13.87
CA THR A 209 6.68 7.69 14.37
C THR A 209 6.12 7.42 15.77
N ALA A 210 6.72 8.04 16.78
CA ALA A 210 6.18 8.04 18.13
C ALA A 210 4.89 8.87 18.08
N TRP A 211 3.76 8.16 17.98
CA TRP A 211 2.43 8.73 18.22
C TRP A 211 2.11 8.60 19.70
#